data_AF-A0A5C6QEZ2-F1
#
_entry.id   AF-A0A5C6QEZ2-F1
#
_cell.length_a   1.000
_cell.length_b   1.000
_cell.length_c   1.000
_cell.angle_alpha   90.00
_cell.angle_beta   90.00
_cell.angle_gamma   90.00
#
_symmetry.space_group_name_H-M   'P 1'
#
loop_
_entity.id
_entity.type
_entity.pdbx_description
1 polymer ?
#
loop_
_entity_poly.entity_id
_entity_poly.type
_entity_poly.pdbx_seq_one_letter_code
_entity_poly.pdbx_strand_id
1 'polypeptide(L)'
;MPFLQAAFCLKGFDDRSRFFTTSIIAILGFIFCSAIFSSYIVVSFTILLILTAVLTCSAKRRLHDAKLNKNWQLVPGGLLLLTGVLSLLLENSSSYYLLILPVLSAALLLTYPSKGTKEKNNYILGYYGPVDLSRYKQKTVVMKTHNQRIEPTLAANGASEQLYAYDTIAEQNITPNEQSDYDPESKHTDIGELIRITFLGNRKLQLGIIAIVSLIFIAVLVNSAINAINPPQENTNSVELGETKVSPNNVPVNILANKNHLLAMPDNFNLYLSEYQGVIIHWQADQVANGELWSQLSINGDKSCQSIKFNKGSSIRPLTVLVENGSEYFASFSPLDSGELIQALAFRGKFSLCGYSFSLKGSQAVLGKHNQYAPFLEQDA
;
A
#
# COMPACT_ATOMS: atom_id res chain seq x y z
N MET A 1 8.30 -2.51 -26.03
CA MET A 1 6.89 -2.95 -26.08
C MET A 1 6.01 -1.75 -26.44
N PRO A 2 5.19 -1.82 -27.50
CA PRO A 2 4.40 -0.69 -28.01
C PRO A 2 3.42 -0.12 -26.98
N PHE A 3 2.91 -0.95 -26.06
CA PHE A 3 2.06 -0.50 -24.95
C PHE A 3 2.76 0.52 -24.03
N LEU A 4 4.02 0.27 -23.65
CA LEU A 4 4.79 1.16 -22.78
C LEU A 4 5.15 2.47 -23.51
N GLN A 5 5.47 2.38 -24.80
CA GLN A 5 5.66 3.56 -25.66
C GLN A 5 4.39 4.41 -25.72
N ALA A 6 3.22 3.77 -25.85
CA ALA A 6 1.93 4.46 -25.84
C ALA A 6 1.58 5.03 -24.46
N ALA A 7 2.16 4.56 -23.35
CA ALA A 7 1.95 5.13 -22.02
C ALA A 7 2.68 6.46 -21.85
N PHE A 8 3.96 6.53 -22.27
CA PHE A 8 4.80 7.73 -22.19
C PHE A 8 4.67 8.67 -23.39
N CYS A 9 3.83 8.34 -24.38
CA CYS A 9 3.67 9.17 -25.57
C CYS A 9 2.99 10.51 -25.23
N LEU A 10 3.66 11.62 -25.52
CA LEU A 10 3.14 12.98 -25.32
C LEU A 10 2.19 13.45 -26.43
N LYS A 11 2.11 12.68 -27.53
CA LYS A 11 1.27 12.96 -28.70
C LYS A 11 0.15 11.91 -28.77
N GLY A 12 -1.03 12.34 -29.21
CA GLY A 12 -2.21 11.49 -29.34
C GLY A 12 -3.29 11.81 -28.32
N PHE A 13 -4.24 10.89 -28.23
CA PHE A 13 -5.55 11.06 -27.61
C PHE A 13 -5.86 9.83 -26.76
N ASP A 14 -6.37 10.07 -25.55
CA ASP A 14 -6.87 9.04 -24.64
C ASP A 14 -8.37 9.24 -24.46
N ASP A 15 -9.13 8.16 -24.68
CA ASP A 15 -10.55 8.16 -24.37
C ASP A 15 -10.80 8.15 -22.85
N ARG A 16 -12.07 8.26 -22.46
CA ARG A 16 -12.48 8.27 -21.05
C ARG A 16 -12.06 6.99 -20.33
N SER A 17 -12.18 5.84 -20.99
CA SER A 17 -11.90 4.52 -20.40
C SER A 17 -10.42 4.30 -20.11
N ARG A 18 -9.55 4.64 -21.07
CA ARG A 18 -8.10 4.53 -20.95
C ARG A 18 -7.56 5.50 -19.91
N PHE A 19 -8.03 6.75 -19.90
CA PHE A 19 -7.62 7.73 -18.89
C PHE A 19 -8.06 7.30 -17.48
N PHE A 20 -9.28 6.78 -17.32
CA PHE A 20 -9.76 6.23 -16.05
C PHE A 20 -8.90 5.07 -15.56
N THR A 21 -8.66 4.08 -16.44
CA THR A 21 -7.86 2.90 -16.13
C THR A 21 -6.43 3.29 -15.75
N THR A 22 -5.81 4.19 -16.52
CA THR A 22 -4.45 4.67 -16.24
C THR A 22 -4.39 5.43 -14.92
N SER A 23 -5.40 6.24 -14.60
CA SER A 23 -5.48 6.99 -13.34
C SER A 23 -5.62 6.07 -12.13
N ILE A 24 -6.49 5.06 -12.21
CA ILE A 24 -6.66 4.06 -11.14
C ILE A 24 -5.38 3.28 -10.93
N ILE A 25 -4.77 2.78 -12.00
CA ILE A 25 -3.53 2.00 -11.90
C ILE A 25 -2.40 2.86 -11.32
N ALA A 26 -2.30 4.14 -11.70
CA ALA A 26 -1.28 5.02 -11.16
C ALA A 26 -1.48 5.30 -9.66
N ILE A 27 -2.71 5.58 -9.23
CA ILE A 27 -2.99 5.95 -7.83
C ILE A 27 -2.95 4.71 -6.92
N LEU A 28 -3.62 3.63 -7.29
CA LEU A 28 -3.59 2.37 -6.52
C LEU A 28 -2.20 1.72 -6.58
N GLY A 29 -1.53 1.79 -7.73
CA GLY A 29 -0.16 1.31 -7.89
C GLY A 29 0.79 2.06 -6.96
N PHE A 30 0.65 3.38 -6.81
CA PHE A 30 1.44 4.14 -5.85
C PHE A 30 1.15 3.68 -4.40
N ILE A 31 -0.11 3.56 -3.99
CA ILE A 31 -0.48 3.10 -2.64
C ILE A 31 0.13 1.72 -2.35
N PHE A 32 -0.03 0.78 -3.27
CA PHE A 32 0.45 -0.59 -3.09
C PHE A 32 1.98 -0.67 -3.07
N CYS A 33 2.65 -0.02 -4.03
CA CYS A 33 4.10 -0.03 -4.10
C CYS A 33 4.74 0.70 -2.92
N SER A 34 4.20 1.85 -2.51
CA SER A 34 4.73 2.59 -1.34
C SER A 34 4.52 1.84 -0.03
N ALA A 35 3.44 1.06 0.10
CA ALA A 35 3.24 0.17 1.24
C ALA A 35 4.24 -1.00 1.25
N ILE A 36 4.50 -1.64 0.10
CA ILE A 36 5.45 -2.76 -0.01
C ILE A 36 6.89 -2.29 0.23
N PHE A 37 7.26 -1.13 -0.33
CA PHE A 37 8.60 -0.57 -0.26
C PHE A 37 8.70 0.52 0.82
N SER A 38 7.94 0.39 1.91
CA SER A 38 7.90 1.37 3.00
C SER A 38 9.27 1.62 3.61
N SER A 39 10.11 0.60 3.72
CA SER A 39 11.50 0.70 4.22
C SER A 39 12.49 1.34 3.22
N TYR A 40 12.09 1.55 1.96
CA TYR A 40 12.94 2.05 0.89
C TYR A 40 12.37 3.34 0.26
N ILE A 41 12.49 4.46 0.98
CA ILE A 41 11.99 5.79 0.53
C ILE A 41 12.44 6.13 -0.88
N VAL A 42 13.71 5.86 -1.24
CA VAL A 42 14.24 6.15 -2.58
C VAL A 42 13.47 5.37 -3.65
N VAL A 43 13.17 4.10 -3.41
CA VAL A 43 12.41 3.26 -4.34
C VAL A 43 10.98 3.79 -4.48
N SER A 44 10.30 4.06 -3.36
CA SER A 44 8.95 4.63 -3.36
C SER A 44 8.87 5.99 -4.06
N PHE A 45 9.88 6.84 -3.89
CA PHE A 45 9.99 8.12 -4.59
C PHE A 45 10.22 7.96 -6.10
N THR A 46 11.09 7.03 -6.52
CA THR A 46 11.29 6.75 -7.95
C THR A 46 10.03 6.20 -8.61
N ILE A 47 9.27 5.35 -7.93
CA ILE A 47 7.99 4.83 -8.39
C ILE A 47 6.98 5.98 -8.53
N LEU A 48 6.90 6.88 -7.54
CA LEU A 48 6.05 8.07 -7.61
C LEU A 48 6.36 8.93 -8.85
N LEU A 49 7.65 9.18 -9.14
CA LEU A 49 8.04 9.94 -10.34
C LEU A 49 7.59 9.27 -11.64
N ILE A 50 7.75 7.95 -11.75
CA ILE A 50 7.34 7.17 -12.92
C ILE A 50 5.82 7.25 -13.10
N LEU A 51 5.05 7.02 -12.03
CA LEU A 51 3.58 7.03 -12.07
C LEU A 51 3.04 8.44 -12.35
N THR A 52 3.65 9.48 -11.78
CA THR A 52 3.35 10.88 -12.11
C THR A 52 3.62 11.17 -13.59
N ALA A 53 4.72 10.70 -14.16
CA ALA A 53 5.02 10.90 -15.57
C ALA A 53 3.97 10.23 -16.47
N VAL A 54 3.56 9.00 -16.15
CA VAL A 54 2.52 8.26 -16.87
C VAL A 54 1.18 9.00 -16.78
N LEU A 55 0.77 9.42 -15.57
CA LEU A 55 -0.48 10.14 -15.36
C LEU A 55 -0.49 11.48 -16.09
N THR A 56 0.62 12.22 -16.08
CA THR A 56 0.75 13.50 -16.78
C THR A 56 0.67 13.31 -18.30
N CYS A 57 1.30 12.28 -18.84
CA CYS A 57 1.19 11.95 -20.27
C CYS A 57 -0.27 11.61 -20.64
N SER A 58 -0.95 10.80 -19.83
CA SER A 58 -2.35 10.45 -20.06
C SER A 58 -3.29 11.65 -19.91
N ALA A 59 -3.09 12.49 -18.90
CA ALA A 59 -3.87 13.72 -18.69
C ALA A 59 -3.71 14.69 -19.87
N LYS A 60 -2.50 14.82 -20.42
CA LYS A 60 -2.26 15.61 -21.63
C LYS A 60 -3.01 15.05 -22.85
N ARG A 61 -2.92 13.74 -23.10
CA ARG A 61 -3.66 13.10 -24.19
C ARG A 61 -5.17 13.22 -24.02
N ARG A 62 -5.66 13.14 -22.78
CA ARG A 62 -7.07 13.36 -22.45
C ARG A 62 -7.52 14.80 -22.68
N LEU A 63 -6.67 15.78 -22.37
CA LEU A 63 -6.92 17.19 -22.64
C LEU A 63 -7.04 17.48 -24.14
N HIS A 64 -6.19 16.83 -24.94
CA HIS A 64 -6.25 16.88 -26.40
C HIS A 64 -7.56 16.31 -26.94
N ASP A 65 -8.02 15.17 -26.42
CA ASP A 65 -9.30 14.53 -26.81
C ASP A 65 -10.52 15.39 -26.44
N ALA A 66 -10.50 16.00 -25.26
CA ALA A 66 -11.54 16.91 -24.80
C ALA A 66 -11.48 18.32 -25.44
N LYS A 67 -10.44 18.62 -26.24
CA LYS A 67 -10.16 19.94 -26.83
C LYS A 67 -10.15 21.09 -25.79
N LEU A 68 -9.58 20.83 -24.63
CA LEU A 68 -9.45 21.82 -23.55
C LEU A 68 -8.16 22.64 -23.68
N ASN A 69 -8.18 23.90 -23.26
CA ASN A 69 -7.04 24.82 -23.38
C ASN A 69 -5.96 24.58 -22.29
N LYS A 70 -4.76 25.12 -22.54
CA LYS A 70 -3.45 24.45 -22.36
C LYS A 70 -2.87 24.32 -20.93
N ASN A 71 -3.57 24.67 -19.85
CA ASN A 71 -2.93 24.69 -18.52
C ASN A 71 -3.34 23.56 -17.56
N TRP A 72 -4.37 22.77 -17.90
CA TRP A 72 -4.85 21.69 -17.04
C TRP A 72 -4.08 20.37 -17.15
N GLN A 73 -3.17 20.25 -18.13
CA GLN A 73 -2.42 19.02 -18.38
C GLN A 73 -1.54 18.57 -17.20
N LEU A 74 -1.10 19.50 -16.37
CA LEU A 74 -0.23 19.23 -15.22
C LEU A 74 -1.00 19.04 -13.91
N VAL A 75 -2.30 19.32 -13.87
CA VAL A 75 -3.04 19.36 -12.60
C VAL A 75 -3.08 17.98 -11.93
N PRO A 76 -3.52 16.89 -12.60
CA PRO A 76 -3.58 15.58 -11.92
C PRO A 76 -2.20 15.02 -11.55
N GLY A 77 -1.22 15.19 -12.44
CA GLY A 77 0.15 14.72 -12.20
C GLY A 77 0.86 15.52 -11.12
N GLY A 78 0.76 16.85 -11.15
CA GLY A 78 1.35 17.73 -10.14
C GLY A 78 0.72 17.53 -8.76
N LEU A 79 -0.60 17.34 -8.70
CA LEU A 79 -1.29 16.98 -7.46
C LEU A 79 -0.84 15.62 -6.93
N LEU A 80 -0.71 14.60 -7.79
CA LEU A 80 -0.20 13.29 -7.39
C LEU A 80 1.23 13.37 -6.85
N LEU A 81 2.10 14.15 -7.50
CA LEU A 81 3.46 14.35 -7.02
C LEU A 81 3.49 15.06 -5.68
N LEU A 82 2.75 16.15 -5.53
CA LEU A 82 2.71 16.92 -4.29
C LEU A 82 2.15 16.08 -3.13
N THR A 83 0.98 15.48 -3.31
CA THR A 83 0.34 14.70 -2.24
C THR A 83 1.05 13.38 -2.01
N GLY A 84 1.61 12.76 -3.05
CA GLY A 84 2.42 11.54 -2.93
C GLY A 84 3.72 11.77 -2.15
N VAL A 85 4.44 12.87 -2.43
CA VAL A 85 5.63 13.25 -1.63
C VAL A 85 5.24 13.50 -0.19
N LEU A 86 4.15 14.24 0.04
CA LEU A 86 3.66 14.50 1.39
C LEU A 86 3.26 13.20 2.11
N SER A 87 2.61 12.25 1.43
CA SER A 87 2.31 10.94 1.99
C SER A 87 3.56 10.14 2.38
N LEU A 88 4.63 10.20 1.57
CA LEU A 88 5.90 9.54 1.89
C LEU A 88 6.61 10.17 3.10
N LEU A 89 6.49 11.48 3.30
CA LEU A 89 7.12 12.19 4.41
C LEU A 89 6.36 12.04 5.74
N LEU A 90 5.05 11.84 5.70
CA LEU A 90 4.20 11.79 6.89
C LEU A 90 4.21 10.41 7.57
N GLU A 91 4.72 9.35 6.91
CA GLU A 91 4.85 7.96 7.42
C GLU A 91 3.61 7.40 8.16
N ASN A 92 2.43 7.94 7.88
CA ASN A 92 1.17 7.58 8.52
C ASN A 92 0.24 6.92 7.50
N SER A 93 -0.48 5.87 7.88
CA SER A 93 -1.48 5.22 7.02
C SER A 93 -2.60 6.18 6.58
N SER A 94 -2.97 7.13 7.45
CA SER A 94 -3.92 8.21 7.12
C SER A 94 -3.40 9.17 6.04
N SER A 95 -2.09 9.22 5.78
CA SER A 95 -1.52 10.14 4.80
C SER A 95 -1.94 9.83 3.36
N TYR A 96 -2.36 8.59 3.07
CA TYR A 96 -2.90 8.22 1.75
C TYR A 96 -4.23 8.91 1.43
N TYR A 97 -4.98 9.42 2.42
CA TYR A 97 -6.19 10.21 2.16
C TYR A 97 -5.90 11.50 1.40
N LEU A 98 -4.67 12.01 1.41
CA LEU A 98 -4.25 13.16 0.60
C LEU A 98 -4.36 12.89 -0.91
N LEU A 99 -4.32 11.61 -1.32
CA LEU A 99 -4.50 11.19 -2.71
C LEU A 99 -5.93 11.42 -3.24
N ILE A 100 -6.89 11.81 -2.39
CA ILE A 100 -8.22 12.21 -2.86
C ILE A 100 -8.16 13.41 -3.82
N LEU A 101 -7.17 14.29 -3.66
CA LEU A 101 -7.01 15.49 -4.47
C LEU A 101 -6.65 15.17 -5.94
N PRO A 102 -5.62 14.35 -6.25
CA PRO A 102 -5.40 13.90 -7.62
C PRO A 102 -6.58 13.08 -8.16
N VAL A 103 -7.27 12.26 -7.34
CA VAL A 103 -8.48 11.54 -7.74
C VAL A 103 -9.58 12.49 -8.23
N LEU A 104 -9.90 13.54 -7.46
CA LEU A 104 -10.94 14.51 -7.82
C LEU A 104 -10.58 15.28 -9.09
N SER A 105 -9.30 15.63 -9.27
CA SER A 105 -8.84 16.30 -10.48
C SER A 105 -8.94 15.40 -11.73
N ALA A 106 -8.63 14.11 -11.60
CA ALA A 106 -8.81 13.12 -12.67
C ALA A 106 -10.30 12.88 -12.95
N ALA A 107 -11.13 12.76 -11.90
CA ALA A 107 -12.58 12.65 -12.03
C ALA A 107 -13.18 13.83 -12.80
N LEU A 108 -12.69 15.05 -12.56
CA LEU A 108 -13.12 16.23 -13.27
C LEU A 108 -12.80 16.17 -14.77
N LEU A 109 -11.61 15.68 -15.15
CA LEU A 109 -11.26 15.44 -16.57
C LEU A 109 -12.10 14.33 -17.23
N LEU A 110 -12.58 13.35 -16.46
CA LEU A 110 -13.48 12.31 -16.96
C LEU A 110 -14.86 12.87 -17.33
N THR A 111 -15.31 13.95 -16.67
CA THR A 111 -16.62 14.56 -16.95
C THR A 111 -16.74 15.22 -18.34
N TYR A 112 -15.62 15.53 -18.99
CA TYR A 112 -15.66 16.14 -20.32
C TYR A 112 -16.03 15.09 -21.39
N PRO A 113 -16.86 15.42 -22.39
CA PRO A 113 -17.09 14.52 -23.52
C PRO A 113 -15.85 14.45 -24.41
N SER A 114 -15.60 13.28 -25.03
CA SER A 114 -14.68 13.19 -26.17
C SER A 114 -15.34 13.86 -27.38
N LYS A 115 -14.73 14.93 -27.89
CA LYS A 115 -15.28 15.73 -29.01
C LYS A 115 -14.79 15.25 -30.38
N GLY A 116 -14.04 14.15 -30.43
CA GLY A 116 -13.50 13.56 -31.65
C GLY A 116 -14.43 12.50 -32.28
N THR A 117 -15.58 12.90 -32.82
CA THR A 117 -16.52 11.96 -33.46
C THR A 117 -15.93 11.21 -34.67
N LYS A 118 -14.94 11.78 -35.38
CA LYS A 118 -14.21 11.09 -36.46
C LYS A 118 -13.11 10.13 -35.97
N GLU A 119 -12.64 10.28 -34.74
CA GLU A 119 -11.54 9.49 -34.17
C GLU A 119 -12.04 8.26 -33.40
N LYS A 120 -13.31 8.24 -32.97
CA LYS A 120 -13.93 7.11 -32.25
C LYS A 120 -13.77 5.75 -32.92
N ASN A 121 -13.69 5.71 -34.26
CA ASN A 121 -13.54 4.46 -35.02
C ASN A 121 -12.10 3.92 -35.09
N ASN A 122 -11.10 4.71 -34.66
CA ASN A 122 -9.68 4.36 -34.76
C ASN A 122 -8.98 4.17 -33.42
N TYR A 123 -9.71 4.21 -32.30
CA TYR A 123 -9.12 3.91 -30.98
C TYR A 123 -8.78 2.43 -30.85
N ILE A 124 -7.55 2.15 -30.43
CA ILE A 124 -7.10 0.80 -30.09
C ILE A 124 -6.77 0.81 -28.59
N LEU A 125 -7.49 0.01 -27.80
CA LEU A 125 -7.39 0.02 -26.34
C LEU A 125 -7.59 1.44 -25.74
N GLY A 126 -8.47 2.24 -26.35
CA GLY A 126 -8.73 3.62 -25.93
C GLY A 126 -7.61 4.63 -26.22
N TYR A 127 -6.60 4.26 -27.02
CA TYR A 127 -5.56 5.16 -27.54
C TYR A 127 -5.71 5.44 -29.03
N TYR A 128 -5.49 6.68 -29.42
CA TYR A 128 -5.28 7.08 -30.80
C TYR A 128 -4.05 7.99 -30.91
N GLY A 129 -3.05 7.63 -31.70
CA GLY A 129 -1.82 8.41 -31.78
C GLY A 129 -0.72 7.75 -32.62
N PRO A 130 0.51 8.29 -32.58
CA PRO A 130 1.61 7.86 -33.45
C PRO A 130 2.18 6.48 -33.13
N VAL A 131 1.88 5.92 -31.95
CA VAL A 131 2.36 4.58 -31.58
C VAL A 131 1.39 3.54 -32.12
N ASP A 132 1.88 2.65 -32.99
CA ASP A 132 1.04 1.60 -33.56
C ASP A 132 0.71 0.52 -32.53
N LEU A 133 -0.59 0.38 -32.22
CA LEU A 133 -1.16 -0.66 -31.37
C LEU A 133 -1.93 -1.71 -32.18
N SER A 134 -1.86 -1.69 -33.51
CA SER A 134 -2.56 -2.61 -34.42
C SER A 134 -2.37 -4.08 -34.05
N ARG A 135 -1.19 -4.44 -33.54
CA ARG A 135 -0.87 -5.79 -33.04
C ARG A 135 -1.81 -6.29 -31.93
N TYR A 136 -2.45 -5.38 -31.20
CA TYR A 136 -3.43 -5.69 -30.14
C TYR A 136 -4.88 -5.66 -30.63
N LYS A 137 -5.14 -5.32 -31.90
CA LYS A 137 -6.47 -5.54 -32.47
C LYS A 137 -6.71 -7.03 -32.52
N GLN A 138 -7.64 -7.49 -31.69
CA GLN A 138 -8.15 -8.85 -31.79
C GLN A 138 -8.71 -8.98 -33.21
N LYS A 139 -8.24 -9.98 -33.98
CA LYS A 139 -8.91 -10.35 -35.22
C LYS A 139 -10.34 -10.67 -34.83
N THR A 140 -11.28 -9.79 -35.15
CA THR A 140 -12.69 -10.09 -35.03
C THR A 140 -12.92 -11.27 -35.96
N VAL A 141 -12.98 -12.46 -35.38
CA VAL A 141 -13.63 -13.59 -36.04
C VAL A 141 -15.04 -13.08 -36.22
N VAL A 142 -15.36 -12.68 -37.45
CA VAL A 142 -16.73 -12.37 -37.84
C VAL A 142 -17.45 -13.71 -37.69
N MET A 143 -17.99 -13.97 -36.50
CA MET A 143 -19.07 -14.92 -36.38
C MET A 143 -20.17 -14.31 -37.23
N LYS A 144 -20.28 -14.79 -38.48
CA LYS A 144 -21.47 -14.56 -39.29
C LYS A 144 -22.62 -14.88 -38.36
N THR A 145 -23.42 -13.86 -38.05
CA THR A 145 -24.67 -14.04 -37.33
C THR A 145 -25.41 -15.18 -38.02
N HIS A 146 -25.83 -16.19 -37.24
CA HIS A 146 -26.51 -17.40 -37.72
C HIS A 146 -27.87 -17.12 -38.40
N ASN A 147 -28.19 -15.85 -38.67
CA ASN A 147 -29.42 -15.37 -39.28
C ASN A 147 -29.24 -14.89 -40.73
N GLN A 148 -28.19 -15.33 -41.44
CA GLN A 148 -28.26 -15.31 -42.90
C GLN A 148 -29.08 -16.52 -43.36
N ARG A 149 -30.33 -16.25 -43.76
CA ARG A 149 -31.19 -17.22 -44.44
C ARG A 149 -30.49 -17.63 -45.74
N ILE A 150 -29.97 -18.85 -45.76
CA ILE A 150 -29.39 -19.46 -46.96
C ILE A 150 -30.57 -20.06 -47.74
N GLU A 151 -30.95 -19.45 -48.85
CA GLU A 151 -31.93 -20.05 -49.76
C GLU A 151 -31.26 -21.25 -50.48
N PRO A 152 -31.86 -22.45 -50.46
CA PRO A 152 -31.34 -23.58 -51.20
C PRO A 152 -31.53 -23.32 -52.70
N THR A 153 -30.42 -23.02 -53.39
CA THR A 153 -30.44 -22.90 -54.85
C THR A 153 -30.36 -24.31 -55.44
N LEU A 154 -31.49 -24.81 -55.91
CA LEU A 154 -31.59 -26.09 -56.62
C LEU A 154 -31.39 -25.86 -58.12
N ALA A 155 -30.15 -25.64 -58.55
CA ALA A 155 -29.80 -25.65 -59.97
C ALA A 155 -28.43 -26.30 -60.18
N ALA A 156 -28.44 -27.27 -61.09
CA ALA A 156 -27.38 -28.20 -61.38
C ALA A 156 -26.20 -27.58 -62.14
N ASN A 157 -25.06 -28.26 -62.00
CA ASN A 157 -23.89 -28.32 -62.89
C ASN A 157 -23.04 -27.06 -63.09
N GLY A 158 -21.78 -27.16 -62.67
CA GLY A 158 -20.68 -26.54 -63.41
C GLY A 158 -19.55 -25.99 -62.54
N ALA A 159 -18.37 -26.59 -62.74
CA ALA A 159 -17.04 -26.06 -62.44
C ALA A 159 -16.61 -25.92 -60.97
N SER A 160 -15.59 -26.72 -60.65
CA SER A 160 -14.61 -26.46 -59.60
C SER A 160 -13.99 -25.06 -59.76
N GLU A 161 -14.21 -24.19 -58.79
CA GLU A 161 -13.33 -23.04 -58.56
C GLU A 161 -12.91 -23.00 -57.09
N GLN A 162 -11.65 -23.36 -56.84
CA GLN A 162 -10.92 -22.96 -55.66
C GLN A 162 -10.77 -21.44 -55.69
N LEU A 163 -11.59 -20.72 -54.94
CA LEU A 163 -11.40 -19.28 -54.76
C LEU A 163 -10.38 -19.04 -53.63
N TYR A 164 -9.12 -18.90 -54.02
CA TYR A 164 -8.11 -18.20 -53.22
C TYR A 164 -8.56 -16.74 -53.08
N ALA A 165 -9.06 -16.36 -51.90
CA ALA A 165 -9.23 -14.94 -51.57
C ALA A 165 -7.87 -14.37 -51.16
N TYR A 166 -7.18 -13.79 -52.14
CA TYR A 166 -6.07 -12.86 -51.93
C TYR A 166 -6.69 -11.52 -51.50
N ASP A 167 -6.48 -11.11 -50.25
CA ASP A 167 -6.86 -9.76 -49.79
C ASP A 167 -5.90 -8.74 -50.44
N THR A 168 -6.20 -8.35 -51.67
CA THR A 168 -5.72 -7.07 -52.23
C THR A 168 -6.51 -5.95 -51.56
N ILE A 169 -5.83 -5.15 -50.76
CA ILE A 169 -6.30 -3.83 -50.32
C ILE A 169 -6.35 -2.94 -51.56
N ALA A 170 -7.50 -2.91 -52.23
CA ALA A 170 -7.85 -1.89 -53.20
C ALA A 170 -8.67 -0.81 -52.47
N GLU A 171 -8.18 0.43 -52.52
CA GLU A 171 -8.95 1.62 -52.16
C GLU A 171 -10.26 1.65 -52.95
N GLN A 172 -11.37 1.27 -52.32
CA GLN A 172 -12.69 1.61 -52.80
C GLN A 172 -13.13 2.93 -52.17
N ASN A 173 -13.04 3.98 -52.98
CA ASN A 173 -13.86 5.18 -52.84
C ASN A 173 -15.33 4.77 -52.88
N ILE A 174 -15.95 4.68 -51.70
CA ILE A 174 -17.40 4.55 -51.57
C ILE A 174 -17.97 5.97 -51.49
N THR A 175 -18.58 6.41 -52.59
CA THR A 175 -19.54 7.51 -52.60
C THR A 175 -20.76 7.08 -51.78
N PRO A 176 -21.14 7.77 -50.68
CA PRO A 176 -22.41 7.51 -50.04
C PRO A 176 -23.45 8.47 -50.64
N ASN A 177 -24.28 7.95 -51.54
CA ASN A 177 -25.60 8.52 -51.79
C ASN A 177 -26.60 7.72 -50.94
N GLU A 178 -26.63 8.01 -49.65
CA GLU A 178 -27.78 7.71 -48.81
C GLU A 178 -28.13 9.00 -48.09
N GLN A 179 -29.33 9.47 -48.42
CA GLN A 179 -30.01 10.58 -47.79
C GLN A 179 -30.35 10.16 -46.36
N SER A 180 -29.36 10.23 -45.47
CA SER A 180 -29.55 10.16 -44.04
C SER A 180 -30.20 11.48 -43.63
N ASP A 181 -31.46 11.37 -43.23
CA ASP A 181 -32.22 12.40 -42.55
C ASP A 181 -31.32 13.14 -41.56
N TYR A 182 -31.09 14.42 -41.83
CA TYR A 182 -30.31 15.30 -40.98
C TYR A 182 -31.19 15.63 -39.79
N ASP A 183 -31.21 14.73 -38.80
CA ASP A 183 -31.86 14.98 -37.53
C ASP A 183 -30.99 16.00 -36.77
N PRO A 184 -31.44 17.25 -36.59
CA PRO A 184 -30.65 18.28 -35.95
C PRO A 184 -30.66 18.00 -34.44
N GLU A 185 -29.48 17.74 -33.88
CA GLU A 185 -29.25 17.75 -32.44
C GLU A 185 -30.19 16.86 -31.61
N SER A 186 -30.05 15.54 -31.69
CA SER A 186 -30.31 14.74 -30.49
C SER A 186 -29.22 15.09 -29.47
N LYS A 187 -29.51 16.07 -28.61
CA LYS A 187 -28.78 16.33 -27.36
C LYS A 187 -28.93 15.12 -26.45
N HIS A 188 -28.28 14.01 -26.78
CA HIS A 188 -27.95 13.01 -25.79
C HIS A 188 -26.98 13.68 -24.82
N THR A 189 -27.52 14.16 -23.71
CA THR A 189 -26.76 14.75 -22.62
C THR A 189 -25.76 13.69 -22.12
N ASP A 190 -24.46 13.92 -22.35
CA ASP A 190 -23.41 13.04 -21.85
C ASP A 190 -23.53 12.98 -20.32
N ILE A 191 -23.60 11.76 -19.77
CA ILE A 191 -23.69 11.51 -18.33
C ILE A 191 -22.56 12.24 -17.58
N GLY A 192 -21.36 12.30 -18.16
CA GLY A 192 -20.23 13.03 -17.57
C GLY A 192 -20.49 14.54 -17.50
N GLU A 193 -21.10 15.11 -18.54
CA GLU A 193 -21.42 16.53 -18.61
C GLU A 193 -22.54 16.91 -17.62
N LEU A 194 -23.55 16.05 -17.47
CA LEU A 194 -24.59 16.21 -16.45
C LEU A 194 -23.98 16.26 -15.04
N ILE A 195 -23.08 15.33 -14.70
CA ILE A 195 -22.39 15.32 -13.40
C ILE A 195 -21.65 16.64 -13.17
N ARG A 196 -20.92 17.13 -14.18
CA ARG A 196 -20.19 18.40 -14.09
C ARG A 196 -21.14 19.57 -13.82
N ILE A 197 -22.24 19.67 -14.56
CA ILE A 197 -23.19 20.79 -14.45
C ILE A 197 -23.92 20.74 -13.11
N THR A 198 -24.36 19.57 -12.65
CA THR A 198 -25.06 19.44 -11.36
C THR A 198 -24.15 19.75 -10.18
N PHE A 199 -22.90 19.30 -10.23
CA PHE A 199 -21.98 19.40 -9.09
C PHE A 199 -21.17 20.71 -9.06
N LEU A 200 -20.68 21.17 -10.22
CA LEU A 200 -19.96 22.45 -10.34
C LEU A 200 -20.88 23.64 -10.68
N GLY A 201 -22.14 23.42 -11.07
CA GLY A 201 -23.08 24.52 -11.28
C GLY A 201 -23.67 25.07 -10.00
N ASN A 202 -23.71 24.28 -8.92
CA ASN A 202 -24.30 24.69 -7.65
C ASN A 202 -23.24 25.13 -6.64
N ARG A 203 -23.18 26.44 -6.37
CA ARG A 203 -22.21 27.05 -5.43
C ARG A 203 -22.25 26.45 -4.03
N LYS A 204 -23.42 26.01 -3.53
CA LYS A 204 -23.54 25.37 -2.20
C LYS A 204 -22.89 23.99 -2.19
N LEU A 205 -23.07 23.21 -3.25
CA LEU A 205 -22.42 21.90 -3.39
C LEU A 205 -20.90 22.05 -3.55
N GLN A 206 -20.45 22.98 -4.38
CA GLN A 206 -19.02 23.31 -4.52
C GLN A 206 -18.36 23.65 -3.17
N LEU A 207 -18.98 24.54 -2.39
CA LEU A 207 -18.48 24.90 -1.07
C LEU A 207 -18.49 23.69 -0.12
N GLY A 208 -19.52 22.83 -0.18
CA GLY A 208 -19.58 21.60 0.61
C GLY A 208 -18.43 20.64 0.30
N ILE A 209 -18.11 20.42 -0.98
CA ILE A 209 -17.00 19.54 -1.39
C ILE A 209 -15.66 20.11 -0.94
N ILE A 210 -15.46 21.41 -1.16
CA ILE A 210 -14.23 22.10 -0.73
C ILE A 210 -14.08 21.99 0.79
N ALA A 211 -15.17 22.20 1.55
CA ALA A 211 -15.16 22.05 3.00
C ALA A 211 -14.80 20.62 3.44
N ILE A 212 -15.38 19.58 2.82
CA ILE A 212 -15.09 18.18 3.13
C ILE A 212 -13.62 17.85 2.83
N VAL A 213 -13.13 18.21 1.64
CA VAL A 213 -11.73 17.97 1.27
C VAL A 213 -10.79 18.71 2.21
N SER A 214 -11.11 19.96 2.55
CA SER A 214 -10.29 20.76 3.49
C SER A 214 -10.28 20.13 4.88
N LEU A 215 -11.42 19.61 5.36
CA LEU A 215 -11.53 18.93 6.63
C LEU A 215 -10.70 17.63 6.65
N ILE A 216 -10.69 16.86 5.56
CA ILE A 216 -9.83 15.67 5.43
C ILE A 216 -8.36 16.07 5.51
N PHE A 217 -7.95 17.11 4.80
CA PHE A 217 -6.56 17.60 4.84
C PHE A 217 -6.17 18.07 6.24
N ILE A 218 -7.02 18.86 6.89
CA ILE A 218 -6.79 19.31 8.27
C ILE A 218 -6.71 18.10 9.20
N ALA A 219 -7.61 17.12 9.09
CA ALA A 219 -7.60 15.93 9.92
C ALA A 219 -6.30 15.12 9.75
N VAL A 220 -5.82 14.94 8.51
CA VAL A 220 -4.55 14.25 8.23
C VAL A 220 -3.36 15.02 8.80
N LEU A 221 -3.31 16.34 8.61
CA LEU A 221 -2.24 17.19 9.12
C LEU A 221 -2.24 17.27 10.65
N VAL A 222 -3.41 17.37 11.28
CA VAL A 222 -3.58 17.35 12.74
C VAL A 222 -3.18 15.97 13.27
N ASN A 223 -3.64 14.88 12.67
CA ASN A 223 -3.23 13.54 13.07
C ASN A 223 -1.71 13.36 12.96
N SER A 224 -1.10 13.90 11.90
CA SER A 224 0.36 13.87 11.78
C SER A 224 1.07 14.76 12.80
N ALA A 225 0.53 15.95 13.09
CA ALA A 225 1.11 16.86 14.08
C ALA A 225 1.00 16.27 15.49
N ILE A 226 -0.13 15.64 15.82
CA ILE A 226 -0.33 14.89 17.05
C ILE A 226 0.66 13.73 17.10
N ASN A 227 0.80 12.92 16.04
CA ASN A 227 1.78 11.84 16.01
C ASN A 227 3.24 12.33 16.06
N ALA A 228 3.53 13.57 15.64
CA ALA A 228 4.86 14.15 15.73
C ALA A 228 5.17 14.70 17.14
N ILE A 229 4.16 15.23 17.84
CA ILE A 229 4.29 15.79 19.19
C ILE A 229 4.17 14.69 20.27
N ASN A 230 3.20 13.81 20.07
CA ASN A 230 2.87 12.64 20.87
C ASN A 230 2.95 11.42 19.94
N PRO A 231 4.16 10.95 19.56
CA PRO A 231 4.28 9.65 18.91
C PRO A 231 3.45 8.66 19.72
N PRO A 232 2.61 7.82 19.09
CA PRO A 232 1.74 6.92 19.82
C PRO A 232 2.59 6.16 20.83
N GLN A 233 2.48 6.54 22.10
CA GLN A 233 2.76 5.59 23.17
C GLN A 233 1.71 4.52 22.95
N GLU A 234 2.14 3.29 22.70
CA GLU A 234 1.27 2.13 22.83
C GLU A 234 0.78 2.08 24.28
N ASN A 235 -0.21 2.88 24.58
CA ASN A 235 -0.92 2.89 25.84
C ASN A 235 -1.94 1.76 25.76
N THR A 236 -1.50 0.55 26.11
CA THR A 236 -2.42 -0.32 26.85
C THR A 236 -2.55 0.29 28.24
N ASN A 237 -3.59 1.13 28.40
CA ASN A 237 -4.19 1.60 29.65
C ASN A 237 -3.25 2.19 30.72
N SER A 238 -3.28 3.51 30.89
CA SER A 238 -3.90 4.17 32.05
C SER A 238 -3.33 5.59 32.31
N VAL A 239 -4.27 6.53 32.45
CA VAL A 239 -4.28 7.77 33.25
C VAL A 239 -3.06 8.71 33.19
N GLU A 240 -3.33 9.92 32.68
CA GLU A 240 -2.50 11.11 32.74
C GLU A 240 -1.89 11.39 34.14
N LEU A 241 -0.57 11.63 34.19
CA LEU A 241 0.00 12.75 34.94
C LEU A 241 1.43 13.10 34.46
N GLY A 242 1.59 14.31 33.91
CA GLY A 242 2.76 15.19 34.14
C GLY A 242 4.13 14.88 33.49
N GLU A 243 4.52 15.79 32.58
CA GLU A 243 5.85 16.09 32.00
C GLU A 243 7.12 15.62 32.76
N THR A 244 8.16 15.18 32.04
CA THR A 244 9.29 16.05 31.60
C THR A 244 10.33 15.28 30.75
N LYS A 245 10.81 15.94 29.69
CA LYS A 245 11.87 15.60 28.72
C LYS A 245 13.18 15.11 29.34
N VAL A 246 13.85 14.12 28.73
CA VAL A 246 15.26 14.16 28.22
C VAL A 246 15.47 13.01 27.22
N SER A 247 16.01 13.34 26.03
CA SER A 247 16.66 12.41 25.08
C SER A 247 18.16 12.33 25.41
N PRO A 248 18.83 11.16 25.32
CA PRO A 248 19.58 10.90 24.08
C PRO A 248 19.72 9.42 23.66
N ASN A 249 19.77 9.25 22.34
CA ASN A 249 20.50 8.23 21.59
C ASN A 249 20.00 6.77 21.59
N ASN A 250 19.39 6.41 20.44
CA ASN A 250 19.64 5.19 19.67
C ASN A 250 19.88 3.89 20.47
N VAL A 251 18.95 3.55 21.36
CA VAL A 251 18.77 2.17 21.80
C VAL A 251 17.99 1.45 20.68
N PRO A 252 18.35 0.22 20.27
CA PRO A 252 17.58 -0.52 19.27
C PRO A 252 16.19 -0.85 19.85
N VAL A 253 15.20 0.00 19.57
CA VAL A 253 13.79 -0.09 19.99
C VAL A 253 13.04 -1.28 19.37
N ASN A 254 13.68 -2.09 18.52
CA ASN A 254 13.01 -3.19 17.82
C ASN A 254 12.84 -4.49 18.63
N ILE A 255 13.19 -4.52 19.92
CA ILE A 255 12.92 -5.70 20.78
C ILE A 255 11.67 -5.52 21.65
N LEU A 256 11.09 -4.31 21.68
CA LEU A 256 9.99 -3.99 22.61
C LEU A 256 8.59 -4.01 21.98
N ALA A 257 8.47 -3.90 20.66
CA ALA A 257 7.17 -3.86 19.95
C ALA A 257 6.50 -5.24 19.78
N ASN A 258 6.89 -6.23 20.57
CA ASN A 258 6.48 -7.62 20.34
C ASN A 258 6.35 -8.42 21.64
N LYS A 259 5.65 -7.86 22.63
CA LYS A 259 5.32 -8.53 23.91
C LYS A 259 4.12 -9.49 23.72
N ASN A 260 4.24 -10.43 22.79
CA ASN A 260 3.20 -11.42 22.50
C ASN A 260 3.27 -12.62 23.47
N HIS A 261 2.18 -13.38 23.59
CA HIS A 261 2.13 -14.63 24.37
C HIS A 261 2.61 -14.52 25.82
N LEU A 262 2.04 -13.57 26.57
CA LEU A 262 2.27 -13.41 28.01
C LEU A 262 2.00 -14.73 28.75
N LEU A 263 2.98 -15.17 29.52
CA LEU A 263 2.88 -16.31 30.43
C LEU A 263 3.37 -15.92 31.82
N ALA A 264 2.46 -15.91 32.79
CA ALA A 264 2.79 -15.68 34.18
C ALA A 264 3.48 -16.92 34.78
N MET A 265 4.62 -16.70 35.43
CA MET A 265 5.43 -17.76 36.03
C MET A 265 5.24 -17.82 37.55
N PRO A 266 5.56 -18.96 38.20
CA PRO A 266 5.24 -19.18 39.62
C PRO A 266 5.90 -18.23 40.63
N ASP A 267 6.99 -17.55 40.27
CA ASP A 267 7.80 -16.73 41.17
C ASP A 267 7.79 -15.24 40.78
N ASN A 268 6.61 -14.71 40.43
CA ASN A 268 6.36 -13.29 40.14
C ASN A 268 7.22 -12.68 39.01
N PHE A 269 7.60 -13.51 38.05
CA PHE A 269 8.12 -13.05 36.76
C PHE A 269 7.18 -13.52 35.64
N ASN A 270 7.28 -12.87 34.50
CA ASN A 270 6.49 -13.15 33.31
C ASN A 270 7.40 -13.44 32.14
N LEU A 271 6.93 -14.27 31.22
CA LEU A 271 7.58 -14.51 29.94
C LEU A 271 6.73 -13.91 28.82
N TYR A 272 7.40 -13.29 27.87
CA TYR A 272 6.83 -12.98 26.56
C TYR A 272 7.62 -13.71 25.49
N LEU A 273 6.95 -14.01 24.38
CA LEU A 273 7.54 -14.55 23.19
C LEU A 273 7.27 -13.57 22.06
N SER A 274 8.32 -13.01 21.47
CA SER A 274 8.20 -12.13 20.31
C SER A 274 7.76 -12.92 19.06
N GLU A 275 7.28 -12.21 18.05
CA GLU A 275 6.93 -12.75 16.72
C GLU A 275 8.08 -13.54 16.10
N TYR A 276 9.33 -13.15 16.38
CA TYR A 276 10.53 -13.86 15.94
C TYR A 276 10.99 -14.95 16.92
N GLN A 277 10.11 -15.41 17.82
CA GLN A 277 10.38 -16.44 18.82
C GLN A 277 11.49 -16.10 19.82
N GLY A 278 11.81 -14.81 20.01
CA GLY A 278 12.72 -14.35 21.05
C GLY A 278 12.02 -14.23 22.40
N VAL A 279 12.60 -14.83 23.44
CA VAL A 279 12.08 -14.78 24.81
C VAL A 279 12.42 -13.45 25.49
N ILE A 280 11.45 -12.88 26.20
CA ILE A 280 11.62 -11.71 27.07
C ILE A 280 11.18 -12.09 28.48
N ILE A 281 12.07 -11.90 29.45
CA ILE A 281 11.76 -12.10 30.87
C ILE A 281 11.44 -10.75 31.49
N HIS A 282 10.28 -10.66 32.14
CA HIS A 282 9.80 -9.46 32.81
C HIS A 282 9.61 -9.71 34.30
N TRP A 283 10.11 -8.81 35.15
CA TRP A 283 9.87 -8.85 36.59
C TRP A 283 9.82 -7.44 37.18
N GLN A 284 9.21 -7.32 38.35
CA GLN A 284 9.17 -6.07 39.11
C GLN A 284 10.23 -6.10 40.20
N ALA A 285 10.99 -5.01 40.35
CA ALA A 285 12.00 -4.90 41.41
C ALA A 285 12.20 -3.46 41.89
N ASP A 286 13.36 -3.19 42.51
CA ASP A 286 13.66 -1.91 43.14
C ASP A 286 13.56 -0.74 42.15
N GLN A 287 13.09 0.40 42.67
CA GLN A 287 12.90 1.63 41.89
C GLN A 287 14.26 2.20 41.45
N VAL A 288 14.48 2.29 40.15
CA VAL A 288 15.67 2.87 39.51
C VAL A 288 15.26 3.82 38.37
N ALA A 289 16.22 4.59 37.85
CA ALA A 289 15.95 5.45 36.71
C ALA A 289 15.59 4.62 35.47
N ASN A 290 14.57 5.05 34.73
CA ASN A 290 14.19 4.44 33.46
C ASN A 290 15.35 4.46 32.46
N GLY A 291 15.45 3.41 31.67
CA GLY A 291 16.44 3.32 30.59
C GLY A 291 17.15 1.97 30.52
N GLU A 292 18.27 1.96 29.81
CA GLU A 292 19.07 0.76 29.58
C GLU A 292 19.95 0.45 30.80
N LEU A 293 19.76 -0.73 31.40
CA LEU A 293 20.64 -1.26 32.44
C LEU A 293 21.80 -2.07 31.86
N TRP A 294 21.60 -2.72 30.72
CA TRP A 294 22.63 -3.51 30.05
C TRP A 294 22.36 -3.62 28.55
N SER A 295 23.42 -3.56 27.74
CA SER A 295 23.34 -3.87 26.32
C SER A 295 24.54 -4.65 25.84
N GLN A 296 24.25 -5.75 25.14
CA GLN A 296 25.28 -6.58 24.50
C GLN A 296 25.97 -5.85 23.35
N LEU A 297 25.29 -4.92 22.67
CA LEU A 297 25.86 -4.18 21.55
C LEU A 297 26.89 -3.16 22.00
N SER A 298 26.60 -2.43 23.08
CA SER A 298 27.51 -1.41 23.63
C SER A 298 28.52 -2.01 24.62
N ILE A 299 28.24 -3.19 25.18
CA ILE A 299 28.98 -3.82 26.29
C ILE A 299 29.03 -2.90 27.52
N ASN A 300 28.08 -1.96 27.60
CA ASN A 300 27.96 -1.01 28.69
C ASN A 300 26.73 -1.34 29.54
N GLY A 301 26.83 -1.02 30.83
CA GLY A 301 25.77 -1.23 31.80
C GLY A 301 26.22 -2.01 33.04
N ASP A 302 25.24 -2.43 33.84
CA ASP A 302 25.45 -3.23 35.04
C ASP A 302 25.90 -4.65 34.66
N LYS A 303 27.08 -5.05 35.17
CA LYS A 303 27.65 -6.38 34.98
C LYS A 303 26.79 -7.48 35.61
N SER A 304 25.95 -7.16 36.59
CA SER A 304 25.01 -8.10 37.19
C SER A 304 23.95 -8.58 36.18
N CYS A 305 23.66 -7.77 35.16
CA CYS A 305 22.71 -8.04 34.08
C CYS A 305 23.34 -8.70 32.84
N GLN A 306 24.66 -8.91 32.82
CA GLN A 306 25.39 -9.43 31.66
C GLN A 306 24.99 -10.85 31.25
N SER A 307 24.46 -11.65 32.18
CA SER A 307 24.13 -13.05 31.92
C SER A 307 23.06 -13.55 32.87
N ILE A 308 22.12 -14.34 32.36
CA ILE A 308 21.26 -15.18 33.20
C ILE A 308 22.03 -16.43 33.61
N LYS A 309 22.05 -16.72 34.92
CA LYS A 309 22.79 -17.85 35.49
C LYS A 309 21.82 -18.83 36.12
N PHE A 310 21.91 -20.10 35.74
CA PHE A 310 21.11 -21.17 36.32
C PHE A 310 21.88 -21.90 37.42
N ASN A 311 21.17 -22.61 38.29
CA ASN A 311 21.81 -23.48 39.29
C ASN A 311 22.67 -24.60 38.67
N LYS A 312 22.35 -25.03 37.44
CA LYS A 312 23.10 -26.00 36.64
C LYS A 312 22.97 -25.62 35.16
N GLY A 313 24.04 -25.80 34.39
CA GLY A 313 24.07 -25.52 32.95
C GLY A 313 24.81 -24.23 32.59
N SER A 314 24.80 -23.89 31.30
CA SER A 314 25.44 -22.71 30.75
C SER A 314 24.67 -21.44 31.09
N SER A 315 25.39 -20.32 31.21
CA SER A 315 24.78 -19.01 31.30
C SER A 315 24.45 -18.47 29.92
N ILE A 316 23.29 -17.84 29.77
CA ILE A 316 22.84 -17.24 28.51
C ILE A 316 22.98 -15.72 28.63
N ARG A 317 23.28 -15.03 27.52
CA ARG A 317 23.46 -13.58 27.51
C ARG A 317 22.18 -12.89 27.00
N PRO A 318 21.63 -11.93 27.74
CA PRO A 318 20.59 -11.06 27.20
C PRO A 318 21.19 -10.09 26.18
N LEU A 319 20.41 -9.79 25.14
CA LEU A 319 20.72 -8.75 24.16
C LEU A 319 20.67 -7.38 24.83
N THR A 320 19.62 -7.13 25.61
CA THR A 320 19.40 -5.89 26.35
C THR A 320 18.63 -6.15 27.65
N VAL A 321 18.87 -5.28 28.64
CA VAL A 321 18.03 -5.17 29.84
C VAL A 321 17.60 -3.71 29.99
N LEU A 322 16.29 -3.50 30.09
CA LEU A 322 15.67 -2.17 30.19
C LEU A 322 14.83 -2.08 31.47
N VAL A 323 14.75 -0.88 32.03
CA VAL A 323 13.78 -0.54 33.09
C VAL A 323 12.79 0.49 32.58
N GLU A 324 11.52 0.17 32.75
CA GLU A 324 10.37 1.04 32.47
C GLU A 324 9.61 1.33 33.77
N ASN A 325 8.92 2.47 33.83
CA ASN A 325 8.07 2.86 34.97
C ASN A 325 8.74 2.75 36.35
N GLY A 326 10.06 2.93 36.40
CA GLY A 326 10.89 2.91 37.59
C GLY A 326 11.18 1.53 38.17
N SER A 327 10.27 0.56 38.02
CA SER A 327 10.39 -0.78 38.65
C SER A 327 10.15 -1.97 37.73
N GLU A 328 9.80 -1.78 36.46
CA GLU A 328 9.52 -2.87 35.53
C GLU A 328 10.77 -3.22 34.73
N TYR A 329 11.35 -4.38 34.97
CA TYR A 329 12.59 -4.82 34.34
C TYR A 329 12.29 -5.79 33.19
N PHE A 330 12.87 -5.55 32.02
CA PHE A 330 12.72 -6.38 30.84
C PHE A 330 14.08 -6.85 30.34
N ALA A 331 14.33 -8.15 30.36
CA ALA A 331 15.52 -8.76 29.77
C ALA A 331 15.15 -9.51 28.49
N SER A 332 15.74 -9.09 27.37
CA SER A 332 15.43 -9.65 26.06
C SER A 332 16.55 -10.57 25.58
N PHE A 333 16.19 -11.72 25.01
CA PHE A 333 17.13 -12.74 24.56
C PHE A 333 17.05 -12.97 23.05
N SER A 334 18.12 -13.54 22.49
CA SER A 334 18.16 -13.92 21.08
C SER A 334 17.16 -15.04 20.78
N PRO A 335 16.45 -14.98 19.64
CA PRO A 335 15.67 -16.13 19.14
C PRO A 335 16.47 -17.43 19.06
N LEU A 336 17.76 -17.34 18.73
CA LEU A 336 18.64 -18.51 18.65
C LEU A 336 18.85 -19.20 20.00
N ASP A 337 18.76 -18.44 21.10
CA ASP A 337 18.96 -18.95 22.46
C ASP A 337 17.64 -19.36 23.12
N SER A 338 16.50 -19.14 22.47
CA SER A 338 15.17 -19.25 23.09
C SER A 338 14.80 -20.69 23.45
N GLY A 339 15.20 -21.68 22.64
CA GLY A 339 15.03 -23.10 22.96
C GLY A 339 15.80 -23.50 24.22
N GLU A 340 17.10 -23.23 24.26
CA GLU A 340 17.94 -23.52 25.43
C GLU A 340 17.43 -22.79 26.69
N LEU A 341 17.01 -21.52 26.54
CA LEU A 341 16.46 -20.73 27.62
C LEU A 341 15.15 -21.30 28.17
N ILE A 342 14.18 -21.66 27.31
CA ILE A 342 12.89 -22.21 27.76
C ILE A 342 13.08 -23.57 28.42
N GLN A 343 13.93 -24.44 27.86
CA GLN A 343 14.29 -25.71 28.50
C GLN A 343 14.95 -25.49 29.86
N ALA A 344 15.86 -24.51 29.97
CA ALA A 344 16.48 -24.17 31.25
C ALA A 344 15.43 -23.65 32.25
N LEU A 345 14.48 -22.82 31.83
CA LEU A 345 13.39 -22.36 32.70
C LEU A 345 12.46 -23.50 33.14
N ALA A 346 12.24 -24.51 32.30
CA ALA A 346 11.40 -25.66 32.63
C ALA A 346 12.07 -26.66 33.59
N PHE A 347 13.33 -27.02 33.34
CA PHE A 347 13.97 -28.16 34.00
C PHE A 347 14.98 -27.79 35.09
N ARG A 348 15.36 -26.51 35.22
CA ARG A 348 16.29 -26.06 36.27
C ARG A 348 15.54 -25.65 37.54
N GLY A 349 16.28 -25.48 38.63
CA GLY A 349 15.69 -25.22 39.94
C GLY A 349 15.54 -23.73 40.28
N LYS A 350 16.50 -22.92 39.84
CA LYS A 350 16.52 -21.47 40.04
C LYS A 350 17.40 -20.80 39.00
N PHE A 351 17.15 -19.52 38.74
CA PHE A 351 18.05 -18.67 37.98
C PHE A 351 18.32 -17.35 38.71
N SER A 352 19.39 -16.66 38.32
CA SER A 352 19.66 -15.29 38.73
C SER A 352 19.96 -14.38 37.54
N LEU A 353 19.51 -13.13 37.64
CA LEU A 353 19.65 -12.10 36.60
C LEU A 353 19.58 -10.72 37.27
N CYS A 354 20.48 -9.81 36.90
CA CYS A 354 20.53 -8.44 37.43
C CYS A 354 20.60 -8.35 38.97
N GLY A 355 21.26 -9.32 39.62
CA GLY A 355 21.33 -9.40 41.08
C GLY A 355 20.12 -10.05 41.76
N TYR A 356 19.03 -10.31 41.05
CA TYR A 356 17.85 -11.00 41.56
C TYR A 356 17.94 -12.51 41.35
N SER A 357 17.25 -13.28 42.19
CA SER A 357 17.20 -14.74 42.11
C SER A 357 15.75 -15.22 42.14
N PHE A 358 15.41 -16.12 41.23
CA PHE A 358 14.05 -16.63 41.03
C PHE A 358 14.02 -18.15 41.10
N SER A 359 12.99 -18.68 41.75
CA SER A 359 12.64 -20.08 41.80
C SER A 359 11.94 -20.51 40.51
N LEU A 360 12.30 -21.69 40.00
CA LEU A 360 11.67 -22.30 38.81
C LEU A 360 10.76 -23.48 39.17
N LYS A 361 10.40 -23.61 40.46
CA LYS A 361 9.52 -24.69 40.92
C LYS A 361 8.13 -24.53 40.29
N GLY A 362 7.71 -25.52 39.52
CA GLY A 362 6.41 -25.52 38.83
C GLY A 362 6.44 -24.91 37.42
N SER A 363 7.58 -24.33 36.98
CA SER A 363 7.74 -23.75 35.65
C SER A 363 7.47 -24.73 34.51
N GLN A 364 7.91 -26.00 34.65
CA GLN A 364 7.65 -27.06 33.67
C GLN A 364 6.15 -27.25 33.38
N ALA A 365 5.32 -27.26 34.44
CA ALA A 365 3.88 -27.50 34.30
C ALA A 365 3.15 -26.31 33.66
N VAL A 366 3.66 -25.10 33.86
CA VAL A 366 3.11 -23.87 33.28
C VAL A 366 3.50 -23.77 31.79
N LEU A 367 4.78 -23.99 31.48
CA LEU A 367 5.31 -23.95 30.11
C LEU A 367 4.69 -25.05 29.22
N GLY A 368 4.57 -26.28 29.74
CA GLY A 368 4.02 -27.40 28.98
C GLY A 368 2.52 -27.32 28.67
N LYS A 369 1.77 -26.46 29.37
CA LYS A 369 0.34 -26.23 29.09
C LYS A 369 0.09 -25.13 28.05
N HIS A 370 1.10 -24.32 27.75
CA HIS A 370 0.94 -23.18 26.86
C HIS A 370 1.37 -23.54 25.44
N ASN A 371 0.44 -23.44 24.48
CA ASN A 371 0.61 -23.90 23.09
C ASN A 371 1.87 -23.37 22.38
N GLN A 372 2.31 -22.16 22.74
CA GLN A 372 3.50 -21.55 22.11
C GLN A 372 4.83 -21.92 22.79
N TYR A 373 4.80 -22.32 24.07
CA TYR A 373 6.02 -22.67 24.81
C TYR A 373 6.25 -24.18 24.87
N ALA A 374 5.18 -24.99 24.79
CA ALA A 374 5.25 -26.44 24.79
C ALA A 374 6.16 -27.03 23.69
N PRO A 375 6.17 -26.53 22.44
CA PRO A 375 7.03 -27.07 21.38
C PRO A 375 8.52 -27.02 21.70
N PHE A 376 8.98 -26.05 22.51
CA PHE A 376 10.38 -25.95 22.92
C PHE A 376 10.80 -27.05 23.92
N LEU A 377 9.83 -27.74 24.53
CA LEU A 377 10.07 -28.82 25.48
C LEU A 377 10.05 -30.21 24.84
N GLU A 378 9.57 -30.33 23.61
CA GLU A 378 9.41 -31.60 22.89
C GLU A 378 10.64 -31.97 22.05
N GLN A 379 11.61 -31.07 21.91
CA GLN A 379 12.72 -31.21 20.97
C GLN A 379 13.83 -32.21 21.39
N ASP A 380 13.71 -32.85 22.56
CA ASP A 380 14.66 -33.85 23.08
C ASP A 380 13.95 -35.12 23.63
N ALA A 381 12.99 -35.67 22.87
CA ALA A 381 12.50 -37.04 23.07
C ALA A 381 13.21 -38.03 22.14
#